data_AF-A0A455U7R9-F1
#
_entry.id   AF-A0A455U7R9-F1
#
_cell.length_a   1.000
_cell.length_b   1.000
_cell.length_c   1.000
_cell.angle_alpha   90.00
_cell.angle_beta   90.00
_cell.angle_gamma   90.00
#
_symmetry.space_group_name_H-M   'P 1'
#
loop_
_entity.id
_entity.type
_entity.pdbx_description
1 polymer ?
#
loop_
_entity_poly.entity_id
_entity_poly.type
_entity_poly.pdbx_seq_one_letter_code
_entity_poly.pdbx_strand_id
1 'polypeptide(L)' 'MVGRVADRAVQVHGGAGYMSEYAVERFYRDVRLFRIYEGTTQIQQLVIARNMVREAS' A
#
# COMPACT_ATOMS: atom_id res chain seq x y z
N MET A 1 -3.26 -5.96 1.48
CA MET A 1 -2.33 -4.90 1.04
C MET A 1 -1.48 -4.44 2.19
N VAL A 2 -0.18 -4.27 1.93
CA VAL A 2 0.85 -3.88 2.92
C VAL A 2 0.52 -2.58 3.66
N GLY A 3 -0.16 -1.63 3.02
CA GLY A 3 -0.62 -0.39 3.67
C GLY A 3 -1.52 -0.62 4.88
N ARG A 4 -2.42 -1.62 4.85
CA ARG A 4 -3.27 -1.96 6.01
C ARG A 4 -2.47 -2.58 7.17
N VAL A 5 -1.35 -3.22 6.87
CA VAL A 5 -0.48 -3.84 7.89
C VAL A 5 0.32 -2.76 8.58
N ALA A 6 0.94 -1.84 7.82
CA ALA A 6 1.68 -0.72 8.39
C ALA A 6 0.79 0.20 9.24
N ASP A 7 -0.43 0.50 8.77
CA ASP A 7 -1.43 1.28 9.51
C ASP A 7 -1.77 0.65 10.88
N ARG A 8 -2.04 -0.66 10.90
CA ARG A 8 -2.27 -1.41 12.14
C ARG A 8 -1.05 -1.44 13.05
N ALA A 9 0.15 -1.53 12.48
CA ALA A 9 1.38 -1.51 13.26
C ALA A 9 1.53 -0.17 14.00
N VAL A 10 1.24 0.97 13.34
CA VAL A 10 1.18 2.29 13.99
C VAL A 10 0.14 2.28 15.11
N GLN A 11 -1.07 1.78 14.85
CA GLN A 11 -2.15 1.73 15.84
C GLN A 11 -1.78 0.93 17.11
N VAL A 12 -1.05 -0.19 16.97
CA VAL A 12 -0.57 -1.00 18.10
C VAL A 12 0.46 -0.25 18.96
N HIS A 13 1.30 0.58 18.33
CA HIS A 13 2.29 1.41 19.04
C HIS A 13 1.67 2.69 19.63
N GLY A 14 0.40 2.99 19.36
CA GLY A 14 -0.28 4.19 19.84
C GLY A 14 0.42 5.47 19.39
N GLY A 15 0.46 6.49 20.26
CA GLY A 15 1.10 7.78 19.96
C GLY A 15 2.58 7.65 19.58
N ALA A 16 3.30 6.71 20.21
CA ALA A 16 4.70 6.44 19.90
C ALA A 16 4.90 5.97 18.44
N GLY A 17 3.94 5.21 17.89
CA GLY A 17 3.98 4.76 16.50
C GLY A 17 3.90 5.87 15.46
N TYR A 18 3.52 7.08 15.87
CA TYR A 18 3.46 8.27 15.01
C TYR A 18 4.70 9.16 15.14
N MET A 19 5.60 8.86 16.07
CA MET A 19 6.82 9.63 16.31
C MET A 19 7.97 9.08 15.44
N SER A 20 8.79 9.97 14.90
CA SER A 20 9.82 9.63 13.91
C SER A 20 10.97 8.80 14.48
N GLU A 21 11.09 8.74 15.81
CA GLU A 21 12.04 7.91 16.55
C GLU A 21 11.70 6.42 16.46
N TYR A 22 10.45 6.06 16.11
CA TYR A 22 10.01 4.68 15.98
C TYR A 22 9.99 4.24 14.52
N ALA A 23 10.62 3.10 14.22
CA ALA A 23 10.75 2.60 12.85
C ALA A 23 9.41 2.36 12.12
N VAL A 24 8.32 2.14 12.86
CA VAL A 24 6.99 1.88 12.31
C VAL A 24 6.43 3.07 11.53
N GLU A 25 6.77 4.31 11.92
CA GLU A 25 6.38 5.52 11.20
C GLU A 25 6.96 5.52 9.78
N ARG A 26 8.24 5.15 9.65
CA ARG A 26 8.92 5.08 8.35
C ARG A 26 8.26 4.05 7.45
N PHE A 27 7.94 2.87 7.98
CA PHE A 27 7.22 1.86 7.21
C PHE A 27 5.86 2.36 6.74
N TYR A 28 5.13 3.12 7.56
CA TYR A 28 3.85 3.71 7.18
C TYR A 28 3.99 4.71 6.00
N ARG A 29 5.08 5.48 5.95
CA ARG A 29 5.38 6.34 4.79
C ARG A 29 5.77 5.54 3.55
N ASP A 30 6.69 4.59 3.69
CA ASP A 30 7.27 3.87 2.55
C ASP A 30 6.21 3.07 1.79
N VAL A 31 5.26 2.44 2.50
CA VAL A 31 4.18 1.66 1.85
C VAL A 31 3.25 2.50 0.99
N ARG A 32 3.24 3.84 1.13
CA ARG A 32 2.43 4.71 0.27
C ARG A 32 2.92 4.68 -1.18
N LEU A 33 4.23 4.54 -1.38
CA LEU A 33 4.87 4.60 -2.69
C LEU A 33 4.37 3.49 -3.63
N PHE A 34 4.14 2.29 -3.11
CA PHE A 34 3.68 1.13 -3.89
C PHE A 34 2.34 1.32 -4.59
N ARG A 35 1.55 2.32 -4.19
CA ARG A 35 0.27 2.63 -4.85
C ARG A 35 0.39 3.62 -6.00
N ILE A 36 1.60 4.14 -6.27
CA ILE A 36 1.81 5.28 -7.18
C ILE A 36 2.95 5.03 -8.18
N TYR A 37 4.09 4.54 -7.71
CA TYR A 37 5.36 4.63 -8.47
C TYR A 37 5.49 3.65 -9.65
N GLU A 38 5.03 2.41 -9.51
CA GLU A 38 5.13 1.36 -10.56
C GLU A 38 3.76 1.06 -11.18
N GLY A 39 3.06 2.13 -11.52
CA GLY A 39 1.65 2.08 -11.93
C GLY A 39 0.71 2.17 -10.73
N THR A 40 -0.28 3.04 -10.86
CA THR A 40 -1.29 3.21 -9.83
C THR A 40 -2.16 1.97 -9.72
N THR A 41 -2.77 1.76 -8.56
CA THR A 41 -3.74 0.67 -8.34
C THR A 41 -4.83 0.66 -9.41
N GLN A 42 -5.30 1.84 -9.84
CA GLN A 42 -6.32 1.99 -10.88
C GLN A 42 -5.82 1.50 -12.24
N ILE A 43 -4.59 1.85 -12.64
CA ILE A 43 -4.01 1.38 -13.90
C ILE A 43 -3.83 -0.14 -13.87
N GLN A 44 -3.34 -0.70 -12.76
CA GLN A 44 -3.20 -2.14 -12.60
C GLN A 44 -4.55 -2.88 -12.69
N GLN A 45 -5.60 -2.34 -12.07
CA GLN A 45 -6.96 -2.88 -12.20
C GLN A 45 -7.45 -2.90 -13.65
N LEU A 46 -7.19 -1.84 -14.42
CA LEU A 46 -7.53 -1.81 -15.85
C LEU A 46 -6.73 -2.83 -16.67
N VAL A 47 -5.44 -3.01 -16.38
CA VAL A 47 -4.61 -4.03 -17.04
C VAL A 47 -5.16 -5.43 -16.76
N ILE A 48 -5.45 -5.74 -15.50
CA ILE A 48 -6.05 -7.03 -15.10
C ILE A 48 -7.40 -7.24 -15.81
N ALA A 49 -8.28 -6.23 -15.80
CA ALA A 49 -9.59 -6.32 -16.46
C ALA A 49 -9.47 -6.61 -17.97
N ARG A 50 -8.58 -5.91 -18.68
CA ARG A 50 -8.35 -6.16 -20.11
C ARG A 50 -7.82 -7.57 -20.38
N ASN A 51 -6.91 -8.06 -19.54
CA ASN A 51 -6.37 -9.41 -19.69
C ASN A 51 -7.47 -10.46 -19.46
N MET A 52 -8.31 -10.30 -18.44
CA MET A 52 -9.44 -11.21 -18.19
C MET A 52 -10.43 -11.26 -19.37
N VAL A 53 -10.77 -10.11 -19.97
CA VAL A 53 -11.67 -10.07 -21.14
C VAL A 53 -11.04 -10.79 -22.34
N ARG A 54 -9.73 -10.61 -22.56
CA ARG A 54 -9.00 -11.26 -23.65
C ARG A 54 -8.92 -12.79 -23.47
N GLU A 55 -8.73 -13.28 -22.25
CA GLU A 55 -8.69 -14.72 -21.95
C GLU A 55 -10.07 -15.40 -22.08
N ALA A 56 -11.15 -14.64 -21.87
CA ALA A 56 -12.52 -15.14 -21.99
C ALA A 56 -13.07 -15.13 -23.43
N SER A 57 -12.38 -14.46 -24.37
CA SER A 57 -12.74 -14.39 -25.80
C SER A 57 -12.02 -15.47 -26.61
#